data_AF-A0A256XFK4-F1
#
_entry.id   AF-A0A256XFK4-F1
#
_cell.length_a   1.000
_cell.length_b   1.000
_cell.length_c   1.000
_cell.angle_alpha   90.00
_cell.angle_beta   90.00
_cell.angle_gamma   90.00
#
_symmetry.space_group_name_H-M   'P 1'
#
loop_
_entity.id
_entity.type
_entity.pdbx_description
1 polymer ?
#
loop_
_entity_poly.entity_id
_entity_poly.type
_entity_poly.pdbx_seq_one_letter_code
_entity_poly.pdbx_strand_id
1 'polypeptide(L)'
;MNSWEVSLLVDLSFYRKVQESIDGCIKCGLCLTICPTFEVLKGGQFGGPRYLSAELQRHLMEFGKIAYDASYLCTICRHCEFVCPGNVATPAATLFLRQVLSELKLSAKPASDVNEGLKGMLEHGNPYFISSEMKGEWLEEIDGVAGGKAEIIGWVGCTSSIRLPELAQLEQKL
;
A
#
# COMPACT_ATOMS: atom_id res chain seq x y z
N MET A 1 0.06 18.12 20.72
CA MET A 1 1.16 17.49 19.96
C MET A 1 1.82 18.62 19.20
N ASN A 2 3.04 18.97 19.59
CA ASN A 2 3.73 20.09 18.96
C ASN A 2 4.54 19.59 17.76
N SER A 3 4.78 20.46 16.78
CA SER A 3 5.38 20.16 15.46
C SER A 3 6.75 19.45 15.44
N TRP A 4 7.38 19.25 16.59
CA TRP A 4 8.74 18.75 16.78
C TRP A 4 8.79 17.27 17.20
N GLU A 5 7.68 16.73 17.74
CA GLU A 5 7.55 15.30 18.07
C GLU A 5 7.41 14.40 16.82
N VAL A 6 6.97 14.97 15.69
CA VAL A 6 6.86 14.27 14.39
C VAL A 6 8.23 13.91 13.80
N SER A 7 9.31 14.59 14.24
CA SER A 7 10.64 14.43 13.62
C SER A 7 11.36 13.11 13.92
N LEU A 8 10.91 12.33 14.92
CA LEU A 8 11.59 11.11 15.37
C LEU A 8 11.16 9.82 14.63
N LEU A 9 10.08 9.85 13.83
CA LEU A 9 9.51 8.67 13.16
C LEU A 9 9.60 8.72 11.63
N VAL A 10 10.16 9.80 11.10
CA VAL A 10 10.03 10.22 9.71
C VAL A 10 11.46 10.42 9.17
N ASP A 11 11.95 9.53 8.30
CA ASP A 11 13.19 9.76 7.52
C ASP A 11 13.03 10.98 6.59
N LEU A 12 13.33 12.15 7.14
CA LEU A 12 13.26 13.45 6.46
C LEU A 12 14.06 13.50 5.15
N SER A 13 15.08 12.66 4.98
CA SER A 13 15.87 12.61 3.75
C SER A 13 15.11 11.95 2.61
N PHE A 14 14.36 10.88 2.90
CA PHE A 14 13.49 10.23 1.94
C PHE A 14 12.31 11.14 1.57
N TYR A 15 11.67 11.79 2.54
CA TYR A 15 10.53 12.65 2.25
C TYR A 15 10.89 13.87 1.42
N ARG A 16 12.07 14.46 1.65
CA ARG A 16 12.54 15.56 0.80
C ARG A 16 12.60 15.15 -0.67
N LYS A 17 13.15 13.96 -0.96
CA LYS A 17 13.21 13.43 -2.33
C LYS A 17 11.82 13.20 -2.92
N VAL A 18 10.88 12.70 -2.12
CA VAL A 18 9.49 12.53 -2.55
C VAL A 18 8.86 13.89 -2.87
N GLN A 19 9.05 14.90 -2.03
CA GLN A 19 8.57 16.27 -2.26
C GLN A 19 9.18 16.88 -3.53
N GLU A 20 10.49 16.78 -3.71
CA GLU A 20 11.18 17.25 -4.92
C GLU A 20 10.64 16.57 -6.18
N SER A 21 10.30 15.27 -6.13
CA SER A 21 9.69 14.58 -7.27
C SER A 21 8.32 15.13 -7.66
N ILE A 22 7.56 15.65 -6.69
CA ILE A 22 6.21 16.18 -6.91
C ILE A 22 6.24 17.49 -7.69
N ASP A 23 7.29 18.29 -7.53
CA ASP A 23 7.51 19.51 -8.30
C ASP A 23 7.70 19.23 -9.79
N GLY A 24 8.07 18.00 -10.17
CA GLY A 24 8.08 17.52 -11.55
C GLY A 24 6.68 17.34 -12.18
N CYS A 25 5.60 17.48 -11.41
CA CYS A 25 4.25 17.30 -11.91
C CYS A 25 3.82 18.45 -12.85
N ILE A 26 3.77 18.17 -14.14
CA ILE A 26 3.27 19.09 -15.18
C ILE A 26 1.75 19.03 -15.40
N LYS A 27 1.01 18.38 -14.50
CA LYS A 27 -0.46 18.22 -14.52
C LYS A 27 -1.05 17.61 -15.81
N CYS A 28 -0.28 16.84 -16.59
CA CYS A 28 -0.71 16.27 -17.88
C CYS A 28 -1.87 15.25 -17.79
N GLY A 29 -2.08 14.62 -16.64
CA GLY A 29 -3.20 13.70 -16.41
C GLY A 29 -2.97 12.25 -16.85
N LEU A 30 -1.82 11.88 -17.41
CA LEU A 30 -1.52 10.48 -17.82
C LEU A 30 -1.69 9.47 -16.68
N CYS A 31 -1.35 9.84 -15.45
CA CYS A 31 -1.58 8.98 -14.29
C CYS A 31 -3.06 8.63 -14.05
N LEU A 32 -4.00 9.48 -14.50
CA LEU A 32 -5.44 9.21 -14.39
C LEU A 32 -5.90 8.17 -15.41
N THR A 33 -5.31 8.17 -16.60
CA THR A 33 -5.73 7.28 -17.70
C THR A 33 -5.29 5.84 -17.50
N ILE A 34 -4.25 5.60 -16.69
CA ILE A 34 -3.75 4.25 -16.37
C ILE A 34 -4.18 3.76 -14.99
N CYS A 35 -4.91 4.57 -14.21
CA CYS A 35 -5.25 4.22 -12.85
C CYS A 35 -6.55 3.40 -12.80
N PRO A 36 -6.50 2.12 -12.39
CA PRO A 36 -7.69 1.26 -12.36
C PRO A 36 -8.75 1.76 -11.37
N THR A 37 -8.32 2.26 -10.21
CA THR A 37 -9.25 2.86 -9.22
C THR A 37 -9.96 4.08 -9.79
N PHE A 38 -9.24 4.95 -10.51
CA PHE A 38 -9.83 6.15 -11.09
C PHE A 38 -10.80 5.82 -12.23
N GLU A 39 -10.49 4.80 -13.04
CA GLU A 39 -11.38 4.30 -14.09
C GLU A 39 -12.74 3.85 -13.52
N VAL A 40 -12.73 3.09 -12.42
CA VAL A 40 -13.94 2.59 -11.78
C VAL A 40 -14.71 3.70 -11.07
N LEU A 41 -14.02 4.55 -10.29
CA LEU A 41 -14.67 5.56 -9.44
C LEU A 41 -14.93 6.90 -10.13
N LYS A 42 -14.35 7.13 -11.31
CA LYS A 42 -14.55 8.31 -12.17
C LYS A 42 -14.44 9.65 -11.44
N GLY A 43 -13.52 9.77 -10.49
CA GLY A 43 -13.31 11.00 -9.72
C GLY A 43 -14.28 11.24 -8.56
N GLY A 44 -15.25 10.35 -8.30
CA GLY A 44 -16.26 10.53 -7.25
C GLY A 44 -15.66 10.54 -5.83
N GLN A 45 -15.22 9.37 -5.36
CA GLN A 45 -14.59 9.23 -4.03
C GLN A 45 -13.05 9.29 -4.09
N PHE A 46 -12.48 9.33 -5.30
CA PHE A 46 -11.05 9.23 -5.53
C PHE A 46 -10.62 10.16 -6.66
N GLY A 47 -9.96 11.27 -6.31
CA GLY A 47 -9.48 12.27 -7.28
C GLY A 47 -8.33 11.80 -8.18
N GLY A 48 -7.83 10.57 -7.98
CA GLY A 48 -6.78 9.98 -8.80
C GLY A 48 -5.36 10.19 -8.27
N PRO A 49 -4.34 9.60 -8.93
CA PRO A 49 -2.98 9.60 -8.41
C PRO A 49 -2.37 11.00 -8.28
N ARG A 50 -2.55 11.89 -9.27
CA ARG A 50 -2.04 13.28 -9.19
C ARG A 50 -2.70 14.10 -8.08
N TYR A 51 -3.96 13.81 -7.77
CA TYR A 51 -4.65 14.51 -6.69
C TYR A 51 -3.97 14.19 -5.36
N LEU A 52 -3.73 12.90 -5.09
CA LEU A 52 -3.04 12.46 -3.87
C LEU A 52 -1.59 12.94 -3.78
N SER A 53 -0.83 12.94 -4.88
CA SER A 53 0.58 13.34 -4.83
C SER A 53 0.81 14.84 -4.91
N ALA A 54 0.20 15.55 -5.87
CA ALA A 54 0.60 16.92 -6.21
C ALA A 54 -0.38 18.02 -5.77
N GLU A 55 -1.68 17.73 -5.73
CA GLU A 55 -2.69 18.75 -5.38
C GLU A 55 -2.97 18.74 -3.87
N LEU A 56 -3.16 17.56 -3.29
CA LEU A 56 -3.64 17.43 -1.92
C LEU A 56 -2.59 17.80 -0.87
N GLN A 57 -1.30 17.66 -1.17
CA GLN A 57 -0.24 18.11 -0.27
C GLN A 57 -0.28 19.63 -0.04
N ARG A 58 -0.79 20.41 -1.00
CA ARG A 58 -0.91 21.86 -0.88
C ARG A 58 -2.16 22.32 -0.13
N HIS A 59 -3.17 21.45 -0.03
CA HIS A 59 -4.49 21.75 0.56
C HIS A 59 -4.84 20.80 1.70
N LEU A 60 -3.83 20.25 2.38
CA LEU A 60 -3.99 19.19 3.38
C LEU A 60 -4.92 19.61 4.52
N MET A 61 -4.83 20.87 4.96
CA MET A 61 -5.68 21.39 6.05
C MET A 61 -7.15 21.56 5.64
N GLU A 62 -7.42 21.77 4.36
CA GLU A 62 -8.77 21.99 3.83
C GLU A 62 -9.46 20.67 3.49
N PHE A 63 -8.71 19.68 2.96
CA PHE A 63 -9.27 18.42 2.46
C PHE A 63 -8.81 17.18 3.23
N GLY A 64 -8.03 17.32 4.30
CA GLY A 64 -7.36 16.22 5.00
C GLY A 64 -8.26 15.07 5.48
N LYS A 65 -9.53 15.36 5.81
CA LYS A 65 -10.49 14.32 6.19
C LYS A 65 -10.93 13.46 4.99
N ILE A 66 -11.29 14.09 3.88
CA ILE A 66 -11.68 13.41 2.62
C ILE A 66 -10.45 12.71 2.03
N ALA A 67 -9.28 13.33 2.17
CA ALA A 67 -7.99 12.81 1.76
C ALA A 67 -7.64 11.49 2.43
N TYR A 68 -8.00 11.29 3.70
CA TYR A 68 -7.66 10.08 4.44
C TYR A 68 -8.26 8.86 3.75
N ASP A 69 -9.59 8.81 3.62
CA ASP A 69 -10.28 7.68 2.99
C ASP A 69 -9.86 7.53 1.52
N ALA A 70 -9.79 8.64 0.78
CA ALA A 70 -9.37 8.63 -0.62
C ALA A 70 -7.93 8.09 -0.80
N SER A 71 -7.03 8.35 0.15
CA SER A 71 -5.66 7.86 0.09
C SER A 71 -5.60 6.33 0.16
N TYR A 72 -6.52 5.68 0.89
CA TYR A 72 -6.61 4.21 1.00
C TYR A 72 -7.22 3.53 -0.22
N LEU A 73 -7.91 4.26 -1.10
CA LEU A 73 -8.39 3.75 -2.39
C LEU A 73 -7.26 3.54 -3.42
N CYS A 74 -6.11 4.20 -3.23
CA CYS A 74 -4.92 3.94 -4.04
C CYS A 74 -4.33 2.56 -3.72
N THR A 75 -4.27 1.66 -4.69
CA THR A 75 -3.73 0.30 -4.49
C THR A 75 -2.20 0.22 -4.43
N ILE A 76 -1.50 1.36 -4.59
CA ILE A 76 -0.02 1.41 -4.63
C ILE A 76 0.54 0.52 -5.78
N CYS A 77 -0.24 0.29 -6.84
CA CYS A 77 0.16 -0.57 -7.98
C CYS A 77 1.21 0.04 -8.92
N ARG A 78 1.64 1.29 -8.70
CA ARG A 78 2.73 1.99 -9.41
C ARG A 78 2.56 2.24 -10.91
N HIS A 79 1.44 1.87 -11.53
CA HIS A 79 1.16 2.13 -12.95
C HIS A 79 1.36 3.61 -13.34
N CYS A 80 0.98 4.52 -12.44
CA CYS A 80 1.15 5.96 -12.65
C CYS A 80 2.61 6.42 -12.73
N GLU A 81 3.55 5.74 -12.07
CA GLU A 81 4.98 6.08 -12.16
C GLU A 81 5.55 5.74 -13.53
N PHE A 82 5.19 4.56 -14.07
CA PHE A 82 5.70 4.08 -15.35
C PHE A 82 5.35 4.98 -16.54
N VAL A 83 4.23 5.72 -16.45
CA VAL A 83 3.76 6.63 -17.50
C VAL A 83 4.08 8.10 -17.22
N CYS A 84 4.70 8.42 -16.07
CA CYS A 84 4.88 9.81 -15.65
C CYS A 84 6.07 10.47 -16.35
N PRO A 85 5.86 11.49 -17.21
CA PRO A 85 6.98 12.19 -17.84
C PRO A 85 7.79 13.05 -16.86
N GLY A 86 7.18 13.42 -15.71
CA GLY A 86 7.81 14.20 -14.65
C GLY A 86 8.52 13.37 -13.58
N ASN A 87 8.55 12.03 -13.72
CA ASN A 87 9.13 11.11 -12.73
C ASN A 87 8.60 11.33 -11.29
N VAL A 88 7.32 11.67 -11.15
CA VAL A 88 6.69 11.88 -9.85
C VAL A 88 6.56 10.53 -9.13
N ALA A 89 7.11 10.42 -7.91
CA ALA A 89 7.02 9.21 -7.09
C ALA A 89 5.64 9.11 -6.39
N THR A 90 4.55 9.06 -7.17
CA THR A 90 3.17 9.15 -6.66
C THR A 90 2.81 8.09 -5.60
N PRO A 91 3.13 6.79 -5.76
CA PRO A 91 3.03 5.77 -4.73
C PRO A 91 3.70 6.16 -3.41
N ALA A 92 4.97 6.59 -3.44
CA ALA A 92 5.69 7.01 -2.24
C ALA A 92 5.06 8.25 -1.60
N ALA A 93 4.68 9.24 -2.42
CA ALA A 93 3.94 10.43 -1.97
C ALA A 93 2.61 10.07 -1.31
N THR A 94 1.91 9.06 -1.82
CA THR A 94 0.64 8.58 -1.24
C THR A 94 0.85 7.86 0.09
N LEU A 95 1.90 7.04 0.23
CA LEU A 95 2.25 6.39 1.49
C LEU A 95 2.64 7.42 2.56
N PHE A 96 3.42 8.44 2.16
CA PHE A 96 3.74 9.55 3.06
C PHE A 96 2.49 10.31 3.49
N LEU A 97 1.60 10.62 2.55
CA LEU A 97 0.32 11.26 2.85
C LEU A 97 -0.49 10.43 3.88
N ARG A 98 -0.58 9.11 3.72
CA ARG A 98 -1.26 8.22 4.69
C ARG A 98 -0.67 8.34 6.09
N GLN A 99 0.66 8.35 6.18
CA GLN A 99 1.36 8.50 7.46
C GLN A 99 1.04 9.85 8.11
N VAL A 100 1.20 10.95 7.38
CA VAL A 100 0.89 12.31 7.88
C VAL A 100 -0.56 12.42 8.34
N LEU A 101 -1.51 11.96 7.52
CA LEU A 101 -2.92 12.01 7.87
C LEU A 101 -3.28 11.14 9.09
N SER A 102 -2.59 10.02 9.26
CA SER A 102 -2.71 9.14 10.44
C SER A 102 -2.17 9.82 11.70
N GLU A 103 -1.00 10.43 11.64
CA GLU A 103 -0.38 11.15 12.76
C GLU A 103 -1.19 12.37 13.19
N LEU A 104 -1.74 13.11 12.22
CA LEU A 104 -2.61 14.27 12.47
C LEU A 104 -4.01 13.87 12.96
N LYS A 105 -4.36 12.57 12.96
CA LYS A 105 -5.67 12.04 13.37
C LYS A 105 -6.85 12.75 12.69
N LEU A 106 -6.69 13.10 11.40
CA LEU A 106 -7.70 13.87 10.65
C LEU A 106 -8.92 13.04 10.22
N SER A 107 -8.90 11.72 10.44
CA SER A 107 -10.07 10.87 10.27
C SER A 107 -10.63 10.38 11.61
N ALA A 108 -11.97 10.43 11.72
CA ALA A 108 -12.72 9.84 12.82
C ALA A 108 -12.95 8.33 12.66
N LYS A 109 -12.68 7.79 11.46
CA LYS A 109 -12.75 6.37 11.13
C LYS A 109 -11.44 6.00 10.43
N PRO A 110 -10.43 5.46 11.14
CA PRO A 110 -9.27 4.90 10.45
C PRO A 110 -9.74 3.85 9.45
N ALA A 111 -8.93 3.51 8.46
CA ALA A 111 -9.21 2.39 7.56
C ALA A 111 -9.29 1.12 8.42
N SER A 112 -10.49 0.79 8.90
CA SER A 112 -10.74 -0.21 9.93
C SER A 112 -10.13 -1.54 9.55
N ASP A 113 -10.26 -1.86 8.27
CA ASP A 113 -9.80 -3.08 7.64
C ASP A 113 -8.26 -3.17 7.66
N VAL A 114 -7.56 -2.03 7.59
CA VAL A 114 -6.10 -1.98 7.70
C VAL A 114 -5.65 -2.24 9.13
N ASN A 115 -6.32 -1.65 10.11
CA ASN A 115 -6.03 -1.91 11.52
C ASN A 115 -6.36 -3.36 11.91
N GLU A 116 -7.45 -3.90 11.38
CA GLU A 116 -7.85 -5.28 11.59
C GLU A 116 -6.84 -6.25 10.95
N GLY A 117 -6.42 -5.99 9.71
CA GLY A 117 -5.35 -6.76 9.06
C GLY A 117 -4.03 -6.71 9.84
N LEU A 118 -3.64 -5.53 10.34
CA LEU A 118 -2.45 -5.38 11.20
C LEU A 118 -2.58 -6.18 12.50
N LYS A 119 -3.76 -6.15 13.13
CA LYS A 119 -4.04 -6.96 14.33
C LYS A 119 -3.87 -8.44 14.04
N GLY A 120 -4.46 -8.94 12.94
CA GLY A 120 -4.28 -10.32 12.50
C GLY A 120 -2.81 -10.67 12.29
N MET A 121 -2.03 -9.79 11.65
CA MET A 121 -0.60 -9.99 11.46
C MET A 121 0.18 -10.06 12.78
N LEU A 122 -0.15 -9.23 13.77
CA LEU A 122 0.52 -9.23 15.08
C LEU A 122 0.14 -10.46 15.92
N GLU A 123 -1.12 -10.89 15.88
CA GLU A 123 -1.64 -11.98 16.71
C GLU A 123 -1.38 -13.37 16.09
N HIS A 124 -1.50 -13.48 14.76
CA HIS A 124 -1.47 -14.77 14.04
C HIS A 124 -0.35 -14.87 12.99
N GLY A 125 0.44 -13.81 12.78
CA GLY A 125 1.48 -13.80 11.75
C GLY A 125 0.92 -13.86 10.32
N ASN A 126 -0.35 -13.50 10.12
CA ASN A 126 -1.00 -13.36 8.81
C ASN A 126 -2.26 -12.46 8.93
N PRO A 127 -2.68 -11.79 7.85
CA PRO A 127 -3.79 -10.84 7.90
C PRO A 127 -5.20 -11.50 7.91
N TYR A 128 -5.29 -12.83 7.94
CA TYR A 128 -6.57 -13.56 7.77
C TYR A 128 -7.10 -14.17 9.06
N PHE A 129 -6.45 -13.93 10.21
CA PHE A 129 -6.80 -14.55 11.51
C PHE A 129 -6.81 -16.07 11.49
N ILE A 130 -5.95 -16.65 10.64
CA ILE A 130 -5.83 -18.10 10.49
C ILE A 130 -4.64 -18.60 11.33
N SER A 131 -4.74 -19.80 11.87
CA SER A 131 -3.65 -20.41 12.64
C SER A 131 -2.41 -20.61 11.77
N SER A 132 -1.21 -20.42 12.32
CA SER A 132 0.05 -20.57 11.59
C SER A 132 0.28 -21.99 11.05
N GLU A 133 -0.32 -22.98 11.69
CA GLU A 133 -0.24 -24.40 11.35
C GLU A 133 -0.90 -24.68 9.99
N MET A 134 -1.94 -23.92 9.62
CA MET A 134 -2.66 -24.09 8.36
C MET A 134 -1.85 -23.64 7.14
N LYS A 135 -0.75 -22.89 7.33
CA LYS A 135 0.11 -22.42 6.23
C LYS A 135 0.72 -23.57 5.41
N GLY A 136 0.89 -24.73 6.02
CA GLY A 136 1.54 -25.88 5.38
C GLY A 136 0.58 -26.87 4.73
N GLU A 137 -0.74 -26.74 4.91
CA GLU A 137 -1.71 -27.78 4.50
C GLU A 137 -1.64 -28.09 3.00
N TRP A 138 -1.43 -27.07 2.16
CA TRP A 138 -1.30 -27.23 0.71
C TRP A 138 -0.10 -28.09 0.27
N LEU A 139 0.88 -28.33 1.16
CA LEU A 139 2.04 -29.19 0.86
C LEU A 139 1.63 -30.66 0.73
N GLU A 140 0.58 -31.11 1.43
CA GLU A 140 0.10 -32.49 1.35
C GLU A 140 -0.33 -32.84 -0.09
N GLU A 141 -0.88 -31.87 -0.81
CA GLU A 141 -1.35 -32.06 -2.20
C GLU A 141 -0.22 -32.20 -3.23
N ILE A 142 1.02 -31.90 -2.83
CA ILE A 142 2.21 -32.00 -3.69
C ILE A 142 3.26 -32.95 -3.13
N ASP A 143 2.90 -33.78 -2.14
CA ASP A 143 3.84 -34.64 -1.39
C ASP A 143 5.03 -33.86 -0.80
N GLY A 144 4.78 -32.59 -0.44
CA GLY A 144 5.77 -31.65 0.07
C GLY A 144 5.91 -31.71 1.59
N VAL A 145 7.05 -31.24 2.10
CA VAL A 145 7.32 -31.13 3.54
C VAL A 145 7.81 -29.73 3.87
N ALA A 146 7.28 -29.14 4.94
CA ALA A 146 7.71 -27.82 5.40
C ALA A 146 9.06 -27.91 6.13
N GLY A 147 9.99 -27.02 5.77
CA GLY A 147 11.27 -26.86 6.45
C GLY A 147 12.33 -27.89 6.02
N GLY A 148 13.39 -28.02 6.83
CA GLY A 148 14.56 -28.82 6.51
C GLY A 148 15.72 -28.01 5.90
N LYS A 149 16.79 -28.71 5.51
CA LYS A 149 17.93 -28.10 4.82
C LYS A 149 17.74 -28.25 3.32
N ALA A 150 17.78 -27.15 2.60
CA ALA A 150 17.71 -27.10 1.15
C ALA A 150 18.72 -26.08 0.61
N GLU A 151 19.08 -26.21 -0.66
CA GLU A 151 19.87 -25.21 -1.38
C GLU A 151 19.03 -23.97 -1.74
N ILE A 152 17.72 -24.16 -1.94
CA ILE A 152 16.77 -23.13 -2.34
C ILE A 152 15.64 -23.03 -1.31
N ILE A 153 15.25 -21.81 -0.98
CA ILE A 153 14.11 -21.51 -0.11
C ILE A 153 12.95 -21.02 -0.98
N GLY A 154 11.81 -21.70 -0.91
CA GLY A 154 10.54 -21.23 -1.48
C GLY A 154 9.78 -20.38 -0.48
N TRP A 155 9.44 -19.13 -0.85
CA TRP A 155 8.57 -18.27 -0.06
C TRP A 155 7.28 -17.95 -0.84
N VAL A 156 6.21 -18.66 -0.50
CA VAL A 156 4.87 -18.54 -1.13
C VAL A 156 3.98 -17.41 -0.56
N GLY A 157 4.26 -16.94 0.66
CA GLY A 157 3.52 -15.86 1.31
C GLY A 157 2.15 -16.29 1.85
N CYS A 158 1.53 -15.48 2.73
CA CYS A 158 0.31 -15.90 3.42
C CYS A 158 -0.90 -16.07 2.48
N THR A 159 -1.01 -15.26 1.43
CA THR A 159 -2.15 -15.33 0.51
C THR A 159 -2.15 -16.63 -0.27
N SER A 160 -1.06 -16.95 -0.97
CA SER A 160 -0.96 -18.20 -1.72
C SER A 160 -0.94 -19.41 -0.79
N SER A 161 -0.30 -19.33 0.38
CA SER A 161 -0.24 -20.44 1.35
C SER A 161 -1.59 -20.79 2.00
N ILE A 162 -2.48 -19.81 2.20
CA ILE A 162 -3.71 -19.99 3.01
C ILE A 162 -5.00 -19.78 2.21
N ARG A 163 -5.04 -18.76 1.34
CA ARG A 163 -6.27 -18.31 0.67
C ARG A 163 -6.38 -18.81 -0.77
N LEU A 164 -5.24 -18.98 -1.43
CA LEU A 164 -5.12 -19.42 -2.83
C LEU A 164 -4.04 -20.51 -2.97
N PRO A 165 -4.18 -21.65 -2.25
CA PRO A 165 -3.19 -22.74 -2.26
C PRO A 165 -2.88 -23.27 -3.65
N GLU A 166 -3.83 -23.19 -4.59
CA GLU A 166 -3.63 -23.58 -5.98
C GLU A 166 -2.49 -22.79 -6.66
N LEU A 167 -2.26 -21.53 -6.27
CA LEU A 167 -1.15 -20.73 -6.81
C LEU A 167 0.19 -21.23 -6.29
N ALA A 168 0.26 -21.54 -4.99
CA ALA A 168 1.46 -22.10 -4.36
C ALA A 168 1.85 -23.44 -5.00
N GLN A 169 0.87 -24.27 -5.35
CA GLN A 169 1.09 -25.55 -6.02
C GLN A 169 1.61 -25.41 -7.45
N LEU A 170 1.10 -24.44 -8.21
CA LEU A 170 1.55 -24.18 -9.58
C LEU A 170 2.99 -23.70 -9.64
N GLU A 171 3.40 -22.84 -8.69
CA GLU A 171 4.76 -22.31 -8.63
C GLU A 171 5.82 -23.40 -8.40
N GLN A 172 5.48 -24.53 -7.76
CA GLN A 172 6.40 -25.65 -7.53
C GLN A 172 6.58 -26.57 -8.74
N LYS A 173 5.79 -26.39 -9.82
CA LYS A 173 5.89 -27.18 -11.05
C LYS A 173 6.76 -26.53 -12.13
N LEU A 174 7.29 -25.33 -11.87
CA LEU A 174 8.18 -24.56 -12.75
C LEU A 174 9.65 -24.86 -12.43
#